data_AF-A0A388JNQ2-F1
#
_entry.id   AF-A0A388JNQ2-F1
#
_cell.length_a   1.000
_cell.length_b   1.000
_cell.length_c   1.000
_cell.angle_alpha   90.00
_cell.angle_beta   90.00
_cell.angle_gamma   90.00
#
_symmetry.space_group_name_H-M   'P 1'
#
loop_
_entity.id
_entity.type
_entity.pdbx_description
1 polymer ?
#
loop_
_entity_poly.entity_id
_entity_poly.type
_entity_poly.pdbx_seq_one_letter_code
_entity_poly.pdbx_strand_id
1 'polypeptide(L)'
;MPNIGYGLNKKTRHIHPNCFKKFVFDNVKELDTLLMHNRVFCIEIAHAVSTLKRKAIMERAAQLNIRVTNGAVCLHSQEDEYKFYEVDVNSVPGSLVKRSGITKMPTIQLWKDGEKQAEVSGGSEAWVVIDKVKDMIRNG
;
A
#
# COMPACT_ATOMS: atom_id res chain seq x y z
N MET A 1 22.64 -2.81 40.21
CA MET A 1 22.83 -4.25 39.96
C MET A 1 21.45 -4.92 39.92
N PRO A 2 21.10 -5.70 38.88
CA PRO A 2 19.84 -6.45 38.86
C PRO A 2 19.85 -7.56 39.93
N ASN A 3 18.71 -7.77 40.59
CA ASN A 3 18.49 -8.67 41.73
C ASN A 3 17.15 -9.42 41.55
N ILE A 4 16.99 -10.59 42.18
CA ILE A 4 15.80 -11.44 42.17
C ILE A 4 14.53 -10.66 42.57
N GLY A 5 14.66 -9.67 43.46
CA GLY A 5 13.57 -8.80 43.91
C GLY A 5 12.92 -7.94 42.81
N TYR A 6 13.59 -7.71 41.67
CA TYR A 6 13.02 -7.00 40.51
C TYR A 6 12.18 -7.90 39.59
N GLY A 7 12.07 -9.20 39.90
CA GLY A 7 11.31 -10.15 39.10
C GLY A 7 9.81 -9.87 39.13
N LEU A 8 9.18 -9.86 37.95
CA LEU A 8 7.72 -9.78 37.84
C LEU A 8 7.05 -11.07 38.34
N ASN A 9 5.82 -10.93 38.84
CA ASN A 9 4.94 -12.02 39.21
C ASN A 9 4.79 -13.02 38.04
N LYS A 10 4.79 -14.33 38.34
CA LYS A 10 4.64 -15.40 37.34
C LYS A 10 3.44 -15.19 36.41
N LYS A 11 2.34 -14.64 36.92
CA LYS A 11 1.12 -14.39 36.12
C LYS A 11 1.30 -13.29 35.07
N THR A 12 2.06 -12.25 35.39
CA THR A 12 2.25 -11.07 34.53
C THR A 12 3.53 -11.08 33.72
N ARG A 13 4.43 -12.04 34.01
CA ARG A 13 5.65 -12.24 33.24
C ARG A 13 5.32 -12.60 31.79
N HIS A 14 6.06 -12.02 30.85
CA HIS A 14 5.92 -12.23 29.40
C HIS A 14 4.61 -11.69 28.78
N ILE A 15 3.82 -10.91 29.52
CA ILE A 15 2.69 -10.17 28.97
C ILE A 15 3.22 -8.90 28.28
N HIS A 16 2.80 -8.68 27.04
CA HIS A 16 3.07 -7.47 26.29
C HIS A 16 2.14 -6.35 26.77
N PRO A 17 2.54 -5.05 26.75
CA PRO A 17 1.69 -3.92 27.10
C PRO A 17 0.26 -3.89 26.54
N ASN A 18 -0.02 -4.58 25.44
CA ASN A 18 -1.37 -4.77 24.91
C ASN A 18 -2.24 -5.78 25.71
N CYS A 19 -1.72 -6.30 26.82
CA CYS A 19 -2.28 -7.35 27.68
C CYS A 19 -2.32 -8.76 27.08
N PHE A 20 -1.65 -9.01 25.95
CA PHE A 20 -1.51 -10.35 25.36
C PHE A 20 -0.11 -10.91 25.57
N LYS A 21 0.03 -12.23 25.50
CA LYS A 21 1.34 -12.89 25.38
C LYS A 21 1.75 -12.92 23.91
N LYS A 22 2.97 -12.47 23.62
CA LYS A 22 3.47 -12.36 22.24
C LYS A 22 4.10 -13.68 21.79
N PHE A 23 3.73 -14.15 20.61
CA PHE A 23 4.39 -15.25 19.90
C PHE A 23 4.84 -14.83 18.51
N VAL A 24 6.03 -15.27 18.11
CA VAL A 24 6.59 -14.99 16.79
C VAL A 24 6.24 -16.13 15.84
N PHE A 25 5.73 -15.81 14.65
CA PHE A 25 5.38 -16.78 13.61
C PHE A 25 6.03 -16.44 12.28
N ASP A 26 6.37 -17.48 11.51
CA ASP A 26 6.93 -17.37 10.17
C ASP A 26 6.01 -17.99 9.09
N ASN A 27 5.10 -18.89 9.47
CA ASN A 27 4.27 -19.66 8.55
C ASN A 27 2.76 -19.56 8.84
N VAL A 28 1.94 -19.72 7.80
CA VAL A 28 0.48 -19.61 7.88
C VAL A 28 -0.14 -20.77 8.66
N LYS A 29 0.38 -21.99 8.51
CA LYS A 29 -0.18 -23.20 9.17
C LYS A 29 -0.08 -23.14 10.69
N GLU A 30 0.94 -22.47 11.20
CA GLU A 30 1.16 -22.36 12.63
C GLU A 30 0.12 -21.44 13.30
N LEU A 31 -0.52 -20.53 12.54
CA LEU A 31 -1.59 -19.68 13.06
C LEU A 31 -2.80 -20.48 13.55
N ASP A 32 -3.07 -21.65 12.97
CA ASP A 32 -4.20 -22.49 13.37
C ASP A 32 -4.05 -23.02 14.80
N THR A 33 -2.81 -23.13 15.32
CA THR A 33 -2.57 -23.50 16.72
C THR A 33 -3.10 -22.46 17.71
N LEU A 34 -3.27 -21.21 17.27
CA LEU A 34 -3.79 -20.11 18.08
C LEU A 34 -5.30 -19.92 17.95
N LEU A 35 -6.00 -20.74 17.16
CA LEU A 35 -7.45 -20.65 16.96
C LEU A 35 -8.21 -20.61 18.30
N MET A 36 -7.81 -21.46 19.26
CA MET A 36 -8.46 -21.54 20.57
C MET A 36 -7.95 -20.49 21.58
N HIS A 37 -6.86 -19.77 21.27
CA HIS A 37 -6.17 -18.91 22.22
C HIS A 37 -6.12 -17.42 21.82
N ASN A 38 -7.02 -16.99 20.93
CA ASN A 38 -7.10 -15.63 20.39
C ASN A 38 -7.26 -14.52 21.46
N ARG A 39 -7.79 -14.84 22.66
CA ARG A 39 -7.93 -13.89 23.79
C ARG A 39 -6.67 -13.73 24.64
N VAL A 40 -5.72 -14.65 24.52
CA VAL A 40 -4.52 -14.70 25.38
C VAL A 40 -3.27 -14.33 24.61
N PHE A 41 -3.19 -14.66 23.33
CA PHE A 41 -1.98 -14.44 22.53
C PHE A 41 -2.16 -13.41 21.42
N CYS A 42 -1.08 -12.69 21.15
CA CYS A 42 -0.91 -11.85 19.98
C CYS A 42 0.27 -12.38 19.15
N ILE A 43 0.20 -12.13 17.84
CA ILE A 43 1.20 -12.59 16.89
C ILE A 43 2.16 -11.47 16.57
N GLU A 44 3.43 -11.82 16.41
CA GLU A 44 4.45 -11.03 15.76
C GLU A 44 4.97 -11.77 14.53
N ILE A 45 4.97 -11.12 13.37
CA ILE A 45 5.49 -11.71 12.15
C ILE A 45 7.02 -11.63 12.19
N ALA A 46 7.70 -12.76 11.98
CA ALA A 46 9.15 -12.81 11.98
C ALA A 46 9.76 -11.89 10.90
N HIS A 47 10.92 -11.31 11.20
CA HIS A 47 11.59 -10.36 10.30
C HIS A 47 11.86 -10.93 8.91
N ALA A 48 12.24 -12.21 8.83
CA ALA A 48 12.63 -12.89 7.59
C ALA A 48 11.46 -13.21 6.63
N VAL A 49 10.20 -13.01 7.03
CA VAL A 49 9.04 -13.37 6.21
C VAL A 49 8.87 -12.37 5.06
N SER A 50 8.77 -12.88 3.82
CA SER A 50 8.54 -12.08 2.62
C SER A 50 7.15 -11.44 2.58
N THR A 51 7.02 -10.29 1.91
CA THR A 51 5.78 -9.49 1.85
C THR A 51 4.55 -10.29 1.39
N LEU A 52 4.72 -11.19 0.42
CA LEU A 52 3.64 -12.07 -0.06
C LEU A 52 3.12 -13.01 1.04
N LYS A 53 4.02 -13.66 1.77
CA LYS A 53 3.63 -14.51 2.91
C LYS A 53 3.03 -13.70 4.05
N ARG A 54 3.55 -12.49 4.30
CA ARG A 54 2.98 -11.58 5.30
C ARG A 54 1.52 -11.24 5.00
N LYS A 55 1.16 -10.98 3.73
CA LYS A 55 -0.23 -10.77 3.31
C LYS A 55 -1.13 -11.96 3.67
N ALA A 56 -0.69 -13.18 3.33
CA ALA A 56 -1.44 -14.40 3.65
C ALA A 56 -1.59 -14.62 5.17
N ILE A 57 -0.54 -14.33 5.96
CA ILE A 57 -0.58 -14.39 7.42
C ILE A 57 -1.57 -13.38 7.99
N MET A 58 -1.58 -12.15 7.47
CA MET A 58 -2.52 -11.11 7.92
C MET A 58 -3.96 -11.46 7.60
N GLU A 59 -4.23 -11.93 6.39
CA GLU A 59 -5.56 -12.37 5.97
C GLU A 59 -6.05 -13.54 6.84
N ARG A 60 -5.21 -14.54 7.08
CA ARG A 60 -5.54 -15.66 7.97
C ARG A 60 -5.74 -15.22 9.41
N ALA A 61 -4.90 -14.33 9.94
CA ALA A 61 -5.04 -13.79 11.29
C ALA A 61 -6.35 -13.01 11.47
N ALA A 62 -6.78 -12.27 10.45
CA ALA A 62 -8.06 -11.56 10.44
C ALA A 62 -9.25 -12.54 10.53
N GLN A 63 -9.22 -13.63 9.76
CA GLN A 63 -10.25 -14.68 9.84
C GLN A 63 -10.36 -15.30 11.24
N LEU A 64 -9.21 -15.50 11.91
CA LEU A 64 -9.12 -16.11 13.23
C LEU A 64 -9.34 -15.11 14.39
N ASN A 65 -9.55 -13.83 14.08
CA ASN A 65 -9.62 -12.72 15.06
C ASN A 65 -8.39 -12.65 15.99
N ILE A 66 -7.19 -12.84 15.43
CA ILE A 66 -5.94 -12.76 16.19
C ILE A 66 -5.29 -11.40 15.96
N ARG A 67 -4.85 -10.75 17.05
CA ARG A 67 -4.15 -9.46 16.99
C ARG A 67 -2.72 -9.64 16.51
N VAL A 68 -2.33 -8.92 15.45
CA VAL A 68 -0.97 -8.88 14.91
C VAL A 68 -0.29 -7.58 15.32
N THR A 69 0.90 -7.68 15.92
CA THR A 69 1.64 -6.54 16.49
C THR A 69 2.33 -5.69 15.42
N ASN A 70 2.84 -6.32 14.35
CA ASN A 70 3.61 -5.68 13.28
C ASN A 70 2.87 -5.72 11.92
N GLY A 71 1.53 -5.63 11.91
CA GLY A 71 0.72 -5.84 10.71
C GLY A 71 1.01 -4.86 9.57
N ALA A 72 1.31 -3.60 9.87
CA ALA A 72 1.47 -2.56 8.85
C ALA A 72 2.86 -2.51 8.18
N VAL A 73 3.86 -3.27 8.66
CA VAL A 73 5.28 -2.91 8.50
C VAL A 73 5.83 -3.02 7.06
N CYS A 74 5.16 -3.65 6.11
CA CYS A 74 5.61 -3.68 4.70
C CYS A 74 4.47 -3.70 3.67
N LEU A 75 3.25 -3.38 4.09
CA LEU A 75 2.13 -3.18 3.17
C LEU A 75 2.08 -1.71 2.78
N HIS A 76 3.13 -1.24 2.11
CA HIS A 76 2.99 0.03 1.41
C HIS A 76 2.00 -0.24 0.28
N SER A 77 0.88 0.47 0.28
CA SER A 77 0.04 0.60 -0.91
C SER A 77 0.98 1.00 -2.04
N GLN A 78 1.02 0.20 -3.10
CA GLN A 78 1.62 0.63 -4.35
C GLN A 78 0.68 1.73 -4.85
N GLU A 79 0.92 2.97 -4.40
CA GLU A 79 0.25 4.14 -4.96
C GLU A 79 0.79 4.30 -6.37
N ASP A 80 -0.10 4.34 -7.36
CA ASP A 80 0.29 4.65 -8.73
C ASP A 80 0.92 6.06 -8.72
N GLU A 81 2.23 6.13 -8.96
CA GLU A 81 2.97 7.39 -8.95
C GLU A 81 2.66 8.17 -10.24
N TYR A 82 1.75 9.14 -10.15
CA TYR A 82 1.42 10.02 -11.28
C TYR A 82 2.45 11.15 -11.39
N LYS A 83 3.09 11.26 -12.55
CA LYS A 83 4.00 12.38 -12.88
C LYS A 83 3.31 13.31 -13.86
N PHE A 84 3.10 14.56 -13.43
CA PHE A 84 2.55 15.61 -14.28
C PHE A 84 3.70 16.34 -14.97
N TYR A 85 3.65 16.39 -16.30
CA TYR A 85 4.60 17.14 -17.12
C TYR A 85 3.83 18.24 -17.85
N GLU A 86 4.26 19.48 -17.66
CA GLU A 86 3.78 20.63 -18.45
C GLU A 86 4.77 20.90 -19.58
N VAL A 87 4.26 21.11 -20.79
CA VAL A 87 5.08 21.43 -21.97
C VAL A 87 4.46 22.63 -22.66
N ASP A 88 5.20 23.74 -22.74
CA ASP A 88 4.82 24.86 -23.59
C ASP A 88 5.15 24.52 -25.06
N VAL A 89 4.10 24.37 -25.87
CA VAL A 89 4.21 24.02 -27.29
C VAL A 89 5.00 25.07 -28.08
N ASN A 90 4.99 26.33 -27.66
CA ASN A 90 5.75 27.39 -28.32
C ASN A 90 7.26 27.30 -28.05
N SER A 91 7.65 26.60 -26.98
CA SER A 91 9.05 26.44 -26.56
C SER A 91 9.73 25.22 -27.21
N VAL A 92 8.98 24.32 -27.85
CA VAL A 92 9.48 23.07 -28.41
C VAL A 92 9.52 23.09 -29.95
N PRO A 93 10.47 22.38 -30.59
CA PRO A 93 10.53 22.30 -32.05
C PRO A 93 9.25 21.74 -32.66
N GLY A 94 8.73 22.36 -33.72
CA GLY A 94 7.46 21.96 -34.34
C GLY A 94 7.41 20.53 -34.91
N SER A 95 8.57 19.92 -35.19
CA SER A 95 8.65 18.50 -35.56
C SER A 95 8.26 17.56 -34.40
N LEU A 96 8.61 17.93 -33.17
CA LEU A 96 8.27 17.18 -31.96
C LEU A 96 6.78 17.29 -31.64
N VAL A 97 6.20 18.48 -31.83
CA VAL A 97 4.76 18.73 -31.66
C VAL A 97 3.92 17.90 -32.64
N LYS A 98 4.36 17.80 -33.91
CA LYS A 98 3.69 16.95 -34.90
C LYS A 98 3.81 15.47 -34.57
N ARG A 99 4.97 15.04 -34.02
CA ARG A 99 5.21 13.65 -33.61
C ARG A 99 4.40 13.26 -32.37
N SER A 100 4.12 14.20 -31.46
CA SER A 100 3.27 13.96 -30.29
C SER A 100 1.77 13.95 -30.59
N GLY A 101 1.37 14.20 -31.85
CA GLY A 101 -0.02 14.10 -32.31
C GLY A 101 -0.92 15.25 -31.83
N ILE A 102 -0.36 16.35 -31.34
CA ILE A 102 -1.12 17.50 -30.83
C ILE A 102 -1.70 18.27 -32.03
N THR A 103 -3.03 18.28 -32.15
CA THR A 103 -3.76 18.96 -33.23
C THR A 103 -4.50 20.22 -32.77
N LYS A 104 -4.98 20.24 -31.52
CA LYS A 104 -5.70 21.36 -30.91
C LYS A 104 -5.10 21.68 -29.55
N MET A 105 -5.13 22.95 -29.14
CA MET A 105 -4.62 23.38 -27.83
C MET A 105 -5.74 24.04 -27.03
N PRO A 106 -5.80 23.82 -25.69
CA PRO A 106 -4.92 22.98 -24.87
C PRO A 106 -5.22 21.47 -24.99
N THR A 107 -4.22 20.59 -24.87
CA THR A 107 -4.41 19.11 -24.88
C THR A 107 -3.70 18.45 -23.70
N ILE A 108 -4.39 17.56 -23.00
CA ILE A 108 -3.85 16.72 -21.91
C ILE A 108 -3.78 15.28 -22.40
N GLN A 109 -2.64 14.61 -22.19
CA GLN A 109 -2.44 13.20 -22.55
C GLN A 109 -2.09 12.39 -21.30
N LEU A 110 -2.62 11.17 -21.20
CA LEU A 110 -2.24 10.17 -20.20
C LEU A 110 -1.39 9.09 -20.85
N TRP A 111 -0.26 8.78 -20.22
CA TRP A 111 0.68 7.77 -20.66
C TRP A 111 0.93 6.79 -19.52
N LYS A 112 0.95 5.49 -19.83
CA LYS A 112 1.25 4.39 -18.90
C LYS A 112 2.19 3.41 -19.60
N ASP A 113 3.29 3.06 -18.94
CA ASP A 113 4.33 2.14 -19.45
C ASP A 113 4.89 2.49 -20.84
N GLY A 114 4.92 3.79 -21.18
CA GLY A 114 5.41 4.29 -22.47
C GLY A 114 4.37 4.29 -23.59
N GLU A 115 3.14 3.84 -23.34
CA GLU A 115 2.03 3.86 -24.28
C GLU A 115 1.00 4.95 -23.93
N LYS A 116 0.46 5.62 -24.95
CA LYS A 116 -0.58 6.65 -24.78
C LYS A 116 -1.93 5.98 -24.50
N GLN A 117 -2.50 6.23 -23.32
CA GLN A 117 -3.75 5.63 -22.87
C GLN A 117 -4.97 6.45 -23.27
N ALA A 118 -4.90 7.77 -23.10
CA ALA A 118 -6.01 8.65 -23.42
C ALA A 118 -5.56 10.09 -23.65
N GLU A 119 -6.42 10.86 -24.30
CA GLU A 119 -6.16 12.25 -24.68
C GLU A 119 -7.44 13.07 -24.57
N VAL A 120 -7.31 14.30 -24.06
CA VAL A 120 -8.41 15.27 -23.99
C VAL A 120 -7.94 16.61 -24.55
N SER A 121 -8.54 17.04 -25.66
CA SER A 121 -8.32 18.37 -26.25
C SER A 121 -9.43 19.33 -25.81
N GLY A 122 -9.06 20.49 -25.28
CA GLY A 122 -9.98 21.53 -24.81
C GLY A 122 -10.52 22.37 -25.96
N GLY A 123 -11.81 22.20 -26.28
CA GLY A 123 -12.52 23.02 -27.26
C GLY A 123 -13.66 23.87 -26.69
N SER A 124 -14.15 23.60 -25.47
CA SER A 124 -15.29 24.39 -24.95
C SER A 124 -15.50 24.40 -23.44
N GLU A 125 -15.11 23.42 -22.63
CA GLU A 125 -15.37 23.47 -21.18
C GLU A 125 -14.26 22.80 -20.37
N ALA A 126 -13.49 23.60 -19.64
CA ALA A 126 -12.40 23.13 -18.78
C ALA A 126 -12.87 22.14 -17.68
N TRP A 127 -14.13 22.20 -17.27
CA TRP A 127 -14.69 21.32 -16.26
C TRP A 127 -14.90 19.87 -16.77
N VAL A 128 -15.34 19.72 -18.03
CA VAL A 128 -15.46 18.40 -18.68
C VAL A 128 -14.10 17.71 -18.80
N VAL A 129 -13.04 18.49 -18.96
CA VAL A 129 -11.66 17.99 -18.99
C VAL A 129 -11.26 17.43 -17.64
N ILE A 130 -11.56 18.12 -16.54
CA ILE A 130 -11.22 17.68 -15.18
C ILE A 130 -11.92 16.37 -14.82
N ASP A 131 -13.21 16.23 -15.12
CA ASP A 131 -13.94 15.01 -14.79
C ASP A 131 -13.51 13.81 -15.66
N LYS A 132 -13.17 14.04 -16.93
CA LYS A 132 -12.54 13.00 -17.76
C LYS A 132 -11.15 12.61 -17.28
N VAL A 133 -10.34 13.57 -16.84
CA VAL A 133 -9.01 13.28 -16.27
C VAL A 133 -9.14 12.48 -14.97
N LYS A 134 -10.12 12.79 -14.11
CA LYS A 134 -10.41 11.98 -12.91
C LYS A 134 -10.83 10.56 -13.28
N ASP A 135 -11.64 10.39 -14.33
CA ASP A 135 -12.07 9.07 -14.80
C ASP A 135 -10.88 8.28 -15.39
N MET A 136 -10.01 8.95 -16.13
CA MET A 136 -8.76 8.38 -16.67
C MET A 136 -7.80 7.91 -15.57
N ILE A 137 -7.73 8.62 -14.44
CA ILE A 137 -6.91 8.23 -13.29
C ILE A 137 -7.55 7.07 -12.50
N ARG A 138 -8.88 7.03 -12.39
CA ARG A 138 -9.57 5.99 -11.61
C ARG A 138 -9.66 4.64 -12.32
N ASN A 139 -9.73 4.65 -13.65
CA ASN A 139 -9.96 3.45 -14.47
C ASN A 139 -8.75 3.05 -15.34
N GLY A 140 -7.63 3.76 -15.23
CA GLY A 140 -6.43 3.61 -16.07
C GLY A 140 -5.35 2.70 -15.54
#